data_AF-A0A0B2UK32-F1
#
_entry.id   AF-A0A0B2UK32-F1
#
_cell.length_a   1.000
_cell.length_b   1.000
_cell.length_c   1.000
_cell.angle_alpha   90.00
_cell.angle_beta   90.00
_cell.angle_gamma   90.00
#
_symmetry.space_group_name_H-M   'P 1'
#
loop_
_entity.id
_entity.type
_entity.pdbx_description
1 polymer ?
#
loop_
_entity_poly.entity_id
_entity_poly.type
_entity_poly.pdbx_seq_one_letter_code
_entity_poly.pdbx_strand_id
1 'polypeptide(L)'
;MLYELLFVAVVLILCFSIINNKRKELNGKVVLLRPFIPHFTRTISDPVSVHQHGLKFIGHDVLVYLCSIITLKRDFCPTYILGTVPNESLTLIGCLKTKAPCMYAFKKTITPKHYGLKYVKKYLVESTPQYKVFGSPEKKHIDFLKKYNDISSLWISYVPESIDNGYIDSESQVYLKGKLRLLEDKEFIDDFMSLFDNTRNELEKKITDVRRGCNNDVQKVNTKKNMSISDKIMQSVKNRESIRK
;
A
#
# COMPACT_ATOMS: atom_id res chain seq x y z
N MET A 1 -6.46 -48.63 8.13
CA MET A 1 -5.90 -48.47 6.77
C MET A 1 -6.94 -48.07 5.70
N LEU A 2 -7.90 -48.92 5.29
CA LEU A 2 -8.82 -48.57 4.19
C LEU A 2 -9.69 -47.33 4.50
N TYR A 3 -10.24 -47.27 5.72
CA TYR A 3 -11.04 -46.12 6.18
C TYR A 3 -10.23 -44.82 6.33
N GLU A 4 -8.96 -44.93 6.72
CA GLU A 4 -8.06 -43.77 6.82
C GLU A 4 -7.70 -43.24 5.42
N LEU A 5 -7.46 -44.14 4.46
CA LEU A 5 -7.25 -43.79 3.04
C LEU A 5 -8.49 -43.11 2.44
N LEU A 6 -9.68 -43.64 2.70
CA LEU A 6 -10.96 -43.05 2.28
C LEU A 6 -11.15 -41.66 2.91
N PHE A 7 -10.88 -41.52 4.20
CA PHE A 7 -10.97 -40.23 4.89
C PHE A 7 -9.98 -39.21 4.31
N VAL A 8 -8.72 -39.59 4.11
CA VAL A 8 -7.70 -38.73 3.48
C VAL A 8 -8.12 -38.35 2.06
N ALA A 9 -8.65 -39.28 1.26
CA ALA A 9 -9.12 -38.98 -0.09
C ALA A 9 -10.28 -37.97 -0.09
N VAL A 10 -11.26 -38.12 0.82
CA VAL A 10 -12.37 -37.18 0.97
C VAL A 10 -11.87 -35.80 1.38
N VAL A 11 -10.94 -35.72 2.34
CA VAL A 11 -10.32 -34.45 2.77
C VAL A 11 -9.57 -33.80 1.60
N LEU A 12 -8.80 -34.55 0.82
CA LEU A 12 -8.09 -34.04 -0.34
C LEU A 12 -9.05 -33.52 -1.42
N ILE A 13 -10.14 -34.24 -1.71
CA ILE A 13 -11.17 -33.82 -2.67
C ILE A 13 -11.83 -32.52 -2.20
N LEU A 14 -12.18 -32.41 -0.92
CA LEU A 14 -12.76 -31.20 -0.34
C LEU A 14 -11.79 -30.02 -0.43
N CYS A 15 -10.53 -30.20 -0.03
CA CYS A 15 -9.49 -29.18 -0.14
C CYS A 15 -9.30 -28.72 -1.60
N PHE A 16 -9.22 -29.66 -2.54
CA PHE A 16 -9.06 -29.35 -3.96
C PHE A 16 -10.27 -28.59 -4.52
N SER A 17 -11.49 -29.01 -4.15
CA SER A 17 -12.73 -28.34 -4.54
C SER A 17 -12.80 -26.90 -4.02
N ILE A 18 -12.44 -26.68 -2.75
CA ILE A 18 -12.37 -25.34 -2.13
C ILE A 18 -11.37 -24.46 -2.88
N ILE A 19 -10.16 -24.96 -3.14
CA ILE A 19 -9.12 -24.24 -3.87
C ILE A 19 -9.59 -23.87 -5.28
N ASN A 20 -10.19 -24.81 -6.00
CA ASN A 20 -10.64 -24.58 -7.38
C ASN A 20 -11.79 -23.56 -7.45
N ASN A 21 -12.75 -23.63 -6.52
CA ASN A 21 -13.83 -22.65 -6.43
C ASN A 21 -13.28 -21.25 -6.13
N LYS A 22 -12.29 -21.13 -5.25
CA LYS A 22 -11.64 -19.84 -4.94
C LYS A 22 -10.87 -19.28 -6.14
N ARG A 23 -10.17 -20.12 -6.90
CA ARG A 23 -9.51 -19.70 -8.14
C ARG A 23 -10.51 -19.21 -9.18
N LYS A 24 -11.65 -19.91 -9.37
CA LYS A 24 -12.72 -19.46 -10.28
C LYS A 24 -13.32 -18.12 -9.84
N GLU A 25 -13.59 -17.97 -8.56
CA GLU A 25 -14.10 -16.72 -7.97
C GLU A 25 -13.13 -15.56 -8.22
N LEU A 26 -11.83 -15.78 -7.98
CA LEU A 26 -10.80 -14.78 -8.22
C LEU A 26 -10.71 -14.41 -9.70
N ASN A 27 -10.67 -15.40 -10.60
CA ASN A 27 -10.65 -15.16 -12.05
C ASN A 27 -11.84 -14.32 -12.53
N GLY A 28 -13.03 -14.54 -11.98
CA GLY A 28 -14.20 -13.69 -12.28
C GLY A 28 -13.98 -12.23 -11.88
N LYS A 29 -13.30 -11.99 -10.76
CA LYS A 29 -13.00 -10.64 -10.24
C LYS A 29 -11.84 -9.95 -10.94
N VAL A 30 -10.88 -10.70 -11.47
CA VAL A 30 -9.79 -10.14 -12.29
C VAL A 30 -10.32 -9.35 -13.49
N VAL A 31 -11.47 -9.75 -14.04
CA VAL A 31 -12.12 -9.03 -15.14
C VAL A 31 -12.39 -7.56 -14.81
N LEU A 32 -12.62 -7.23 -13.54
CA LEU A 32 -12.84 -5.86 -13.07
C LEU A 32 -11.60 -4.95 -13.22
N LEU A 33 -10.42 -5.53 -13.47
CA LEU A 33 -9.19 -4.78 -13.72
C LEU A 33 -8.96 -4.44 -15.19
N ARG A 34 -9.77 -5.00 -16.11
CA ARG A 34 -9.65 -4.72 -17.54
C ARG A 34 -9.73 -3.24 -17.91
N PRO A 35 -10.51 -2.37 -17.23
CA PRO A 35 -10.55 -0.97 -17.60
C PRO A 35 -9.24 -0.21 -17.33
N PHE A 36 -8.26 -0.79 -16.63
CA PHE A 36 -6.91 -0.23 -16.61
C PHE A 36 -6.17 -0.43 -17.94
N ILE A 37 -6.47 -1.49 -18.71
CA ILE A 37 -5.70 -1.87 -19.90
C ILE A 37 -5.59 -0.74 -20.94
N PRO A 38 -6.65 0.01 -21.29
CA PRO A 38 -6.56 1.10 -22.26
C PRO A 38 -5.59 2.23 -21.87
N HIS A 39 -5.29 2.38 -20.57
CA HIS A 39 -4.38 3.41 -20.07
C HIS A 39 -2.90 3.02 -20.18
N PHE A 40 -2.57 1.79 -20.58
CA PHE A 40 -1.19 1.29 -20.55
C PHE A 40 -0.85 0.52 -21.82
N THR A 41 0.40 0.60 -22.26
CA THR A 41 0.85 -0.10 -23.47
C THR A 41 1.03 -1.60 -23.25
N ARG A 42 1.37 -2.02 -22.02
CA ARG A 42 1.63 -3.42 -21.70
C ARG A 42 1.01 -3.80 -20.36
N THR A 43 0.50 -5.02 -20.30
CA THR A 43 0.07 -5.68 -19.05
C THR A 43 0.83 -6.99 -18.86
N ILE A 44 1.32 -7.24 -17.66
CA ILE A 44 1.94 -8.49 -17.23
C ILE A 44 1.07 -9.06 -16.11
N SER A 45 0.61 -10.29 -16.29
CA SER A 45 -0.18 -10.98 -15.27
C SER A 45 0.72 -11.85 -14.43
N ASP A 46 0.63 -11.71 -13.10
CA ASP A 46 1.22 -12.69 -12.20
C ASP A 46 0.35 -13.96 -12.20
N PRO A 47 0.95 -15.14 -11.97
CA PRO A 47 0.19 -16.37 -11.84
C PRO A 47 -0.81 -16.26 -10.68
N VAL A 48 -2.05 -16.70 -10.94
CA VAL A 48 -3.15 -16.66 -9.97
C VAL A 48 -2.83 -17.51 -8.74
N SER A 49 -2.65 -16.86 -7.60
CA SER A 49 -2.66 -17.53 -6.29
C SER A 49 -4.11 -17.85 -5.89
N VAL A 50 -4.31 -18.72 -4.89
CA VAL A 50 -5.66 -19.07 -4.39
C VAL A 50 -6.40 -17.84 -3.84
N HIS A 51 -5.66 -16.89 -3.26
CA HIS A 51 -6.23 -15.75 -2.56
C HIS A 51 -5.89 -14.41 -3.19
N GLN A 52 -4.95 -14.35 -4.13
CA GLN A 52 -4.45 -13.10 -4.66
C GLN A 52 -4.18 -13.20 -6.15
N HIS A 53 -4.49 -12.13 -6.87
CA HIS A 53 -4.09 -11.96 -8.25
C HIS A 53 -3.55 -10.56 -8.47
N GLY A 54 -2.39 -10.48 -9.10
CA GLY A 54 -1.70 -9.24 -9.45
C GLY A 54 -1.67 -9.03 -10.96
N LEU A 55 -2.01 -7.83 -11.41
CA LEU A 55 -1.73 -7.34 -12.75
C LEU A 55 -0.78 -6.16 -12.66
N LYS A 56 0.32 -6.22 -13.40
CA LYS A 56 1.26 -5.12 -13.56
C LYS A 56 1.06 -4.45 -14.92
N PHE A 57 0.66 -3.19 -14.89
CA PHE A 57 0.47 -2.34 -16.04
C PHE A 57 1.71 -1.45 -16.23
N ILE A 58 2.17 -1.27 -17.48
CA ILE A 58 3.41 -0.57 -17.83
C ILE A 58 3.17 0.32 -19.05
N GLY A 59 3.83 1.48 -19.08
CA GLY A 59 3.87 2.35 -20.26
C GLY A 59 2.76 3.39 -20.33
N HIS A 60 2.28 3.86 -19.18
CA HIS A 60 1.46 5.08 -19.09
C HIS A 60 2.38 6.32 -19.18
N ASP A 61 1.82 7.48 -19.53
CA ASP A 61 2.59 8.71 -19.71
C ASP A 61 3.18 9.24 -18.41
N VAL A 62 2.45 9.11 -17.30
CA VAL A 62 2.85 9.64 -15.97
C VAL A 62 3.39 8.57 -15.02
N LEU A 63 2.99 7.31 -15.22
CA LEU A 63 3.36 6.19 -14.34
C LEU A 63 4.37 5.30 -15.05
N VAL A 64 5.46 4.95 -14.35
CA VAL A 64 6.41 3.93 -14.80
C VAL A 64 5.72 2.57 -14.83
N TYR A 65 5.02 2.25 -13.74
CA TYR A 65 4.15 1.09 -13.64
C TYR A 65 3.02 1.31 -12.64
N LEU A 66 1.99 0.48 -12.76
CA LEU A 66 0.94 0.32 -11.77
C LEU A 66 0.69 -1.18 -11.55
N CYS A 67 0.76 -1.65 -10.32
CA CYS A 67 0.36 -2.99 -9.92
C CYS A 67 -1.03 -2.91 -9.28
N SER A 68 -1.98 -3.65 -9.81
CA SER A 68 -3.27 -3.87 -9.19
C SER A 68 -3.34 -5.27 -8.61
N ILE A 69 -3.69 -5.37 -7.33
CA ILE A 69 -3.75 -6.61 -6.57
C ILE A 69 -5.16 -6.75 -6.02
N ILE A 70 -5.86 -7.79 -6.48
CA ILE A 70 -7.11 -8.23 -5.87
C ILE A 70 -6.76 -9.30 -4.86
N THR A 71 -7.27 -9.15 -3.64
CA THR A 71 -7.13 -10.14 -2.58
C THR A 71 -8.52 -10.61 -2.13
N LEU A 72 -8.76 -11.92 -2.25
CA LEU A 72 -9.85 -12.61 -1.57
C LEU A 72 -9.41 -12.95 -0.14
N LYS A 73 -10.39 -13.11 0.75
CA LYS A 73 -10.26 -13.59 2.15
C LYS A 73 -8.92 -14.26 2.49
N ARG A 74 -8.21 -13.77 3.52
CA ARG A 74 -7.08 -14.51 4.12
C ARG A 74 -7.65 -15.69 4.94
N ASP A 75 -7.49 -16.91 4.45
CA ASP A 75 -7.91 -18.13 5.18
C ASP A 75 -6.83 -18.70 6.11
N PHE A 76 -5.70 -18.02 6.32
CA PHE A 76 -4.57 -18.60 7.08
C PHE A 76 -4.67 -18.53 8.61
N CYS A 77 -5.86 -18.36 9.20
CA CYS A 77 -6.05 -18.59 10.64
C CYS A 77 -7.44 -19.18 10.94
N PRO A 78 -7.53 -20.38 11.54
CA PRO A 78 -8.77 -20.99 12.00
C PRO A 78 -9.56 -20.11 12.99
N THR A 79 -8.90 -19.21 13.71
CA THR A 79 -9.54 -18.26 14.63
C THR A 79 -10.38 -17.19 13.93
N TYR A 80 -10.17 -16.96 12.62
CA TYR A 80 -10.99 -16.03 11.82
C TYR A 80 -12.35 -16.60 11.40
N ILE A 81 -12.67 -17.85 11.76
CA ILE A 81 -13.96 -18.48 11.49
C ILE A 81 -15.09 -17.89 12.38
N LEU A 82 -14.74 -17.27 13.52
CA LEU A 82 -15.71 -16.84 14.55
C LEU A 82 -15.92 -15.32 14.65
N GLY A 83 -15.28 -14.50 13.79
CA GLY A 83 -15.36 -13.04 13.85
C GLY A 83 -16.27 -12.42 12.78
N THR A 84 -16.97 -11.34 13.13
CA THR A 84 -17.83 -10.56 12.22
C THR A 84 -17.07 -9.41 11.53
N VAL A 85 -16.88 -9.58 10.20
CA VAL A 85 -17.08 -8.56 9.13
C VAL A 85 -15.86 -7.70 8.63
N PRO A 86 -15.61 -7.53 7.30
CA PRO A 86 -14.96 -8.54 6.41
C PRO A 86 -14.20 -7.91 5.18
N ASN A 87 -14.03 -8.69 4.10
CA ASN A 87 -14.16 -8.33 2.67
C ASN A 87 -12.91 -8.17 1.77
N GLU A 88 -13.13 -8.62 0.54
CA GLU A 88 -12.23 -8.53 -0.61
C GLU A 88 -11.69 -7.13 -0.78
N SER A 89 -10.39 -7.06 -1.05
CA SER A 89 -9.69 -5.79 -1.14
C SER A 89 -9.05 -5.61 -2.49
N LEU A 90 -9.07 -4.36 -2.93
CA LEU A 90 -8.23 -3.85 -4.00
C LEU A 90 -7.03 -3.14 -3.38
N THR A 91 -5.83 -3.48 -3.84
CA THR A 91 -4.62 -2.71 -3.58
C THR A 91 -4.01 -2.27 -4.90
N LEU A 92 -3.81 -0.97 -5.07
CA LEU A 92 -3.10 -0.38 -6.20
C LEU A 92 -1.75 0.13 -5.69
N ILE A 93 -0.66 -0.24 -6.36
CA ILE A 93 0.71 0.18 -6.02
C ILE A 93 1.39 0.62 -7.31
N GLY A 94 1.73 1.89 -7.44
CA GLY A 94 2.35 2.42 -8.65
C GLY A 94 3.60 3.23 -8.37
N CYS A 95 4.29 3.58 -9.45
CA CYS A 95 5.45 4.47 -9.39
C CYS A 95 5.31 5.57 -10.44
N LEU A 96 5.42 6.82 -10.00
CA LEU A 96 5.34 8.00 -10.84
C LEU A 96 6.70 8.32 -11.44
N LYS A 97 6.73 8.73 -12.70
CA LYS A 97 7.95 9.22 -13.38
C LYS A 97 8.48 10.53 -12.77
N THR A 98 7.69 11.18 -11.91
CA THR A 98 7.99 12.48 -11.29
C THR A 98 7.97 12.38 -9.77
N LYS A 99 8.66 13.33 -9.13
CA LYS A 99 8.61 13.51 -7.67
C LYS A 99 7.39 14.33 -7.30
N ALA A 100 6.24 13.70 -7.25
CA ALA A 100 5.02 14.34 -6.77
C ALA A 100 5.13 14.72 -5.28
N PRO A 101 4.50 15.82 -4.84
CA PRO A 101 4.42 16.17 -3.43
C PRO A 101 3.83 15.06 -2.57
N CYS A 102 4.45 14.83 -1.42
CA CYS A 102 3.99 13.77 -0.52
C CYS A 102 2.60 14.10 0.06
N MET A 103 1.67 13.16 -0.07
CA MET A 103 0.35 13.21 0.55
C MET A 103 -0.02 11.87 1.14
N TYR A 104 -0.76 11.90 2.24
CA TYR A 104 -1.24 10.70 2.90
C TYR A 104 -2.66 10.91 3.39
N ALA A 105 -3.55 10.00 3.04
CA ALA A 105 -4.92 9.97 3.51
C ALA A 105 -5.21 8.59 4.10
N PHE A 106 -5.70 8.58 5.35
CA PHE A 106 -6.11 7.35 6.04
C PHE A 106 -7.52 7.53 6.57
N LYS A 107 -8.36 6.50 6.45
CA LYS A 107 -9.67 6.50 7.10
C LYS A 107 -9.50 6.67 8.61
N LYS A 108 -10.34 7.45 9.28
CA LYS A 108 -10.20 7.79 10.71
C LYS A 108 -10.15 6.57 11.64
N THR A 109 -10.77 5.47 11.21
CA THR A 109 -10.78 4.17 11.90
C THR A 109 -9.43 3.42 11.84
N ILE A 110 -8.49 3.89 11.02
CA ILE A 110 -7.18 3.27 10.82
C ILE A 110 -6.10 4.16 11.43
N THR A 111 -5.20 3.57 12.20
CA THR A 111 -4.01 4.26 12.70
C THR A 111 -3.03 4.48 11.55
N PRO A 112 -2.64 5.73 11.23
CA PRO A 112 -1.66 6.01 10.19
C PRO A 112 -0.32 5.33 10.49
N LYS A 113 0.12 4.44 9.60
CA LYS A 113 1.41 3.73 9.70
C LYS A 113 2.15 3.84 8.37
N HIS A 114 2.89 4.91 8.18
CA HIS A 114 3.80 5.09 7.04
C HIS A 114 5.04 5.87 7.48
N TYR A 115 6.23 5.35 7.20
CA TYR A 115 7.48 5.93 7.69
C TYR A 115 7.69 7.38 7.21
N GLY A 116 7.31 7.65 5.96
CA GLY A 116 7.38 8.99 5.35
C GLY A 116 6.58 10.07 6.09
N LEU A 117 5.57 9.71 6.90
CA LEU A 117 4.82 10.68 7.73
C LEU A 117 5.72 11.44 8.72
N LYS A 118 6.85 10.86 9.13
CA LYS A 118 7.82 11.51 10.03
C LYS A 118 8.43 12.77 9.41
N TYR A 119 8.54 12.83 8.08
CA TYR A 119 9.22 13.90 7.34
C TYR A 119 8.27 14.92 6.72
N VAL A 120 6.98 14.66 6.82
CA VAL A 120 5.95 15.56 6.32
C VAL A 120 5.45 16.43 7.47
N LYS A 121 5.10 17.70 7.19
CA LYS A 121 4.62 18.64 8.20
C LYS A 121 3.50 17.97 9.02
N LYS A 122 3.73 17.88 10.33
CA LYS A 122 3.01 17.08 11.34
C LYS A 122 1.52 17.41 11.55
N TYR A 123 0.89 18.18 10.67
CA TYR A 123 -0.47 18.67 10.88
C TYR A 123 -1.45 17.96 9.95
N LEU A 124 -2.62 17.61 10.51
CA LEU A 124 -3.81 17.27 9.75
C LEU A 124 -4.15 18.49 8.88
N VAL A 125 -4.00 18.36 7.57
CA VAL A 125 -4.17 19.48 6.62
C VAL A 125 -5.64 19.72 6.33
N GLU A 126 -6.42 18.63 6.24
CA GLU A 126 -7.85 18.70 6.06
C GLU A 126 -8.52 17.51 6.78
N SER A 127 -9.58 17.80 7.52
CA SER A 127 -10.49 16.78 8.04
C SER A 127 -11.68 16.71 7.10
N THR A 128 -11.65 15.80 6.14
CA THR A 128 -12.93 15.28 5.65
C THR A 128 -13.57 14.48 6.80
N PRO A 129 -14.91 14.35 6.86
CA PRO A 129 -15.57 13.68 7.97
C PRO A 129 -15.00 12.27 8.25
N GLN A 130 -14.52 11.59 7.20
CA GLN A 130 -14.12 10.19 7.23
C GLN A 130 -12.60 9.95 7.24
N TYR A 131 -11.77 10.92 6.84
CA TYR A 131 -10.32 10.71 6.64
C TYR A 131 -9.45 11.68 7.47
N LYS A 132 -8.23 11.23 7.77
CA LYS A 132 -7.11 12.03 8.25
C LYS A 132 -6.15 12.24 7.09
N VAL A 133 -5.99 13.48 6.64
CA VAL A 133 -5.12 13.83 5.49
C VAL A 133 -3.91 14.64 5.94
N PHE A 134 -2.73 14.26 5.48
CA PHE A 134 -1.43 14.84 5.82
C PHE A 134 -0.65 15.22 4.56
N GLY A 135 0.23 16.21 4.68
CA GLY A 135 1.18 16.59 3.62
C GLY A 135 0.69 17.69 2.71
N SER A 136 0.74 17.46 1.39
CA SER A 136 0.40 18.48 0.40
C SER A 136 -0.65 17.97 -0.57
N PRO A 137 -1.87 17.62 -0.10
CA PRO A 137 -2.94 17.17 -0.99
C PRO A 137 -3.45 18.32 -1.87
N GLU A 138 -3.51 18.10 -3.17
CA GLU A 138 -4.32 18.91 -4.09
C GLU A 138 -5.83 18.63 -3.97
N LYS A 139 -6.66 19.58 -4.43
CA LYS A 139 -8.13 19.50 -4.40
C LYS A 139 -8.68 18.21 -5.02
N LYS A 140 -8.13 17.78 -6.16
CA LYS A 140 -8.52 16.54 -6.86
C LYS A 140 -8.42 15.29 -5.98
N HIS A 141 -7.39 15.23 -5.12
CA HIS A 141 -7.21 14.10 -4.21
C HIS A 141 -8.29 14.09 -3.11
N ILE A 142 -8.65 15.27 -2.61
CA ILE A 142 -9.67 15.41 -1.58
C ILE A 142 -11.05 15.07 -2.14
N ASP A 143 -11.37 15.55 -3.35
CA ASP A 143 -12.64 15.29 -4.03
C ASP A 143 -12.79 13.79 -4.35
N PHE A 144 -11.71 13.14 -4.81
CA PHE A 144 -11.68 11.69 -5.00
C PHE A 144 -11.96 10.91 -3.72
N LEU A 145 -11.33 11.29 -2.60
CA LEU A 145 -11.58 10.65 -1.29
C LEU A 145 -13.01 10.86 -0.77
N LYS A 146 -13.63 12.00 -1.09
CA LYS A 146 -15.03 12.29 -0.75
C LYS A 146 -15.99 11.44 -1.60
N LYS A 147 -15.69 11.27 -2.90
CA LYS A 147 -16.48 10.43 -3.82
C LYS A 147 -16.47 8.96 -3.41
N TYR A 148 -15.30 8.44 -3.02
CA TYR A 148 -15.10 7.01 -2.76
C TYR A 148 -14.85 6.67 -1.26
N ASN A 149 -15.93 6.41 -0.50
CA ASN A 149 -15.87 6.06 0.93
C ASN A 149 -15.23 4.68 1.21
N ASP A 150 -15.14 3.79 0.21
CA ASP A 150 -14.55 2.47 0.39
C ASP A 150 -13.03 2.43 0.32
N ILE A 151 -12.39 3.59 0.15
CA ILE A 151 -10.96 3.75 0.31
C ILE A 151 -10.63 3.70 1.81
N SER A 152 -9.63 2.89 2.14
CA SER A 152 -9.10 2.77 3.50
C SER A 152 -7.85 3.65 3.68
N SER A 153 -7.02 3.72 2.64
CA SER A 153 -5.80 4.53 2.62
C SER A 153 -5.43 4.87 1.18
N LEU A 154 -4.95 6.09 0.98
CA LEU A 154 -4.36 6.58 -0.26
C LEU A 154 -3.12 7.38 0.11
N TRP A 155 -1.98 7.12 -0.53
CA TRP A 155 -0.80 7.96 -0.35
C TRP A 155 0.02 8.06 -1.63
N ILE A 156 0.71 9.18 -1.74
CA ILE A 156 1.75 9.46 -2.72
C ILE A 156 2.97 9.86 -1.90
N SER A 157 4.07 9.14 -2.06
CA SER A 157 5.26 9.34 -1.25
C SER A 157 6.51 8.98 -2.04
N TYR A 158 7.50 9.85 -1.99
CA TYR A 158 8.88 9.45 -2.27
C TYR A 158 9.59 9.26 -0.93
N VAL A 159 10.22 8.11 -0.75
CA VAL A 159 11.22 7.92 0.30
C VAL A 159 12.54 7.75 -0.44
N PRO A 160 13.59 8.53 -0.13
CA PRO A 160 14.88 8.28 -0.72
C PRO A 160 15.36 6.91 -0.26
N GLU A 161 15.50 5.95 -1.19
CA GLU A 161 16.30 4.76 -0.94
C GLU A 161 17.77 5.19 -0.78
N SER A 162 18.51 4.43 0.02
CA SER A 162 19.88 4.70 0.48
C SER A 162 20.78 5.53 -0.46
N ILE A 163 21.55 6.46 0.10
CA ILE A 163 22.51 7.31 -0.65
C ILE A 163 23.69 6.52 -1.24
N ASP A 164 23.91 5.28 -0.81
CA ASP A 164 25.21 4.62 -1.01
C ASP A 164 25.47 4.07 -2.41
N ASN A 165 24.52 4.10 -3.33
CA ASN A 165 24.78 3.79 -4.73
C ASN A 165 24.15 4.89 -5.57
N GLY A 166 24.93 5.55 -6.44
CA GLY A 166 24.50 6.66 -7.31
C GLY A 166 23.34 6.37 -8.29
N TYR A 167 22.54 5.33 -8.05
CA TYR A 167 21.23 5.12 -8.65
C TYR A 167 20.18 5.92 -7.89
N ILE A 168 19.83 7.05 -8.48
CA ILE A 168 18.75 7.92 -8.03
C ILE A 168 17.42 7.33 -8.54
N ASP A 169 16.96 6.19 -7.99
CA ASP A 169 15.57 5.77 -8.23
C ASP A 169 14.67 6.54 -7.27
N SER A 170 14.41 7.78 -7.69
CA SER A 170 13.77 8.81 -6.88
C SER A 170 12.39 9.12 -7.45
N GLU A 171 11.62 8.07 -7.60
CA GLU A 171 10.26 8.07 -8.09
C GLU A 171 9.28 8.17 -6.91
N SER A 172 8.15 8.86 -7.10
CA SER A 172 7.10 8.87 -6.10
C SER A 172 6.29 7.59 -6.21
N GLN A 173 6.22 6.82 -5.12
CA GLN A 173 5.34 5.67 -5.02
C GLN A 173 3.91 6.12 -4.75
N VAL A 174 2.96 5.46 -5.38
CA VAL A 174 1.53 5.64 -5.19
C VAL A 174 0.96 4.39 -4.57
N TYR A 175 0.05 4.54 -3.63
CA TYR A 175 -0.65 3.43 -3.03
C TYR A 175 -2.10 3.78 -2.75
N LEU A 176 -2.99 2.86 -3.10
CA LEU A 176 -4.38 2.90 -2.70
C LEU A 176 -4.78 1.52 -2.17
N LYS A 177 -5.48 1.49 -1.05
CA LYS A 177 -6.13 0.29 -0.55
C LYS A 177 -7.59 0.58 -0.26
N GLY A 178 -8.48 -0.25 -0.75
CA GLY A 178 -9.92 -0.13 -0.52
C GLY A 178 -10.65 -1.46 -0.69
N LYS A 179 -11.98 -1.43 -0.64
CA LYS A 179 -12.81 -2.60 -0.95
C LYS A 179 -12.83 -2.87 -2.45
N LEU A 180 -12.96 -4.14 -2.83
CA LEU A 180 -12.99 -4.51 -4.25
C LEU A 180 -14.15 -3.87 -5.03
N ARG A 181 -15.31 -3.67 -4.38
CA ARG A 181 -16.49 -3.03 -4.97
C ARG A 181 -16.26 -1.62 -5.54
N LEU A 182 -15.13 -0.97 -5.22
CA LEU A 182 -14.71 0.26 -5.89
C LEU A 182 -14.65 0.09 -7.41
N LEU A 183 -14.29 -1.11 -7.89
CA LEU A 183 -14.21 -1.41 -9.33
C LEU A 183 -15.57 -1.68 -9.99
N GLU A 184 -16.65 -1.73 -9.22
CA GLU A 184 -18.02 -1.82 -9.78
C GLU A 184 -18.48 -0.46 -10.30
N ASP A 185 -17.90 0.62 -9.78
CA ASP A 185 -18.08 1.97 -10.31
C ASP A 185 -17.23 2.15 -11.57
N LYS A 186 -17.90 2.46 -12.69
CA LYS A 186 -17.25 2.59 -14.00
C LYS A 186 -16.30 3.79 -14.07
N GLU A 187 -16.54 4.82 -13.26
CA GLU A 187 -15.73 6.06 -13.28
C GLU A 187 -14.50 5.94 -12.39
N PHE A 188 -14.43 4.96 -11.48
CA PHE A 188 -13.38 4.87 -10.47
C PHE A 188 -11.98 4.82 -11.06
N ILE A 189 -11.77 4.04 -12.12
CA ILE A 189 -10.45 3.86 -12.74
C ILE A 189 -10.00 5.15 -13.40
N ASP A 190 -10.86 5.78 -14.21
CA ASP A 190 -10.54 7.02 -14.91
C ASP A 190 -10.30 8.17 -13.92
N ASP A 191 -11.13 8.26 -12.88
CA ASP A 191 -10.93 9.21 -11.79
C ASP A 191 -9.62 8.97 -11.05
N PHE A 192 -9.26 7.71 -10.78
CA PHE A 192 -8.00 7.36 -10.14
C PHE A 192 -6.80 7.77 -11.01
N MET A 193 -6.85 7.51 -12.32
CA MET A 193 -5.79 7.91 -13.24
C MET A 193 -5.65 9.44 -13.32
N SER A 194 -6.77 10.16 -13.30
CA SER A 194 -6.81 11.63 -13.31
C SER A 194 -6.14 12.29 -12.09
N LEU A 195 -5.95 11.54 -11.00
CA LEU A 195 -5.17 12.03 -9.84
C LEU A 195 -3.73 12.35 -10.20
N PHE A 196 -3.22 11.84 -11.32
CA PHE A 196 -1.84 12.07 -11.73
C PHE A 196 -1.72 13.15 -12.80
N ASP A 197 -2.83 13.65 -13.34
CA ASP A 197 -2.84 14.70 -14.36
C ASP A 197 -2.25 16.00 -13.83
N ASN A 198 -1.34 16.62 -14.59
CA ASN A 198 -0.68 17.89 -14.25
C ASN A 198 0.04 17.90 -12.89
N THR A 199 0.45 16.72 -12.38
CA THR A 199 1.15 16.63 -11.10
C THR A 199 2.49 17.35 -11.18
N ARG A 200 2.69 18.33 -10.30
CA ARG A 200 3.91 19.14 -10.26
C ARG A 200 5.04 18.39 -9.58
N ASN A 201 6.29 18.74 -9.91
CA ASN A 201 7.43 18.31 -9.13
C ASN A 201 7.44 19.01 -7.76
N GLU A 202 7.77 18.24 -6.73
CA GLU A 202 8.05 18.74 -5.39
C GLU A 202 9.30 19.62 -5.39
N LEU A 203 9.32 20.63 -4.52
CA LEU A 203 10.44 21.53 -4.39
C LEU A 203 11.72 20.79 -3.99
N GLU A 204 12.82 21.02 -4.71
CA GLU A 204 14.13 20.41 -4.45
C GLU A 204 14.57 20.56 -2.99
N LYS A 205 14.38 21.75 -2.42
CA LYS A 205 14.66 22.02 -0.99
C LYS A 205 13.98 21.01 -0.07
N LYS A 206 12.70 20.72 -0.30
CA LYS A 206 11.93 19.79 0.53
C LYS A 206 12.41 18.35 0.33
N ILE A 207 12.76 17.98 -0.89
CA ILE A 207 13.39 16.67 -1.18
C ILE A 207 14.73 16.54 -0.42
N THR A 208 15.56 17.59 -0.41
CA THR A 208 16.83 17.61 0.33
C THR A 208 16.61 17.49 1.84
N ASP A 209 15.61 18.17 2.39
CA ASP A 209 15.28 18.11 3.81
C ASP A 209 14.82 16.71 4.23
N VAL A 210 13.93 16.08 3.45
CA VAL A 210 13.48 14.69 3.67
C VAL A 210 14.67 13.73 3.60
N ARG A 211 15.54 13.88 2.60
CA ARG A 211 16.75 13.06 2.44
C ARG A 211 17.68 13.19 3.64
N ARG A 212 17.96 14.41 4.10
CA ARG A 212 18.79 14.65 5.30
C ARG A 212 18.18 14.00 6.54
N GLY A 213 16.87 14.11 6.72
CA GLY A 213 16.15 13.46 7.80
C GLY A 213 16.30 11.92 7.76
N CYS A 214 16.14 11.33 6.58
CA CYS A 214 16.29 9.89 6.38
C CYS A 214 17.71 9.41 6.67
N ASN A 215 18.73 10.13 6.20
CA ASN A 215 20.13 9.79 6.48
C ASN A 215 20.44 9.79 7.97
N ASN A 216 19.96 10.80 8.69
CA ASN A 216 20.16 10.90 10.13
C ASN A 216 19.53 9.72 10.87
N ASP A 217 18.38 9.24 10.40
CA ASP A 217 17.72 8.06 10.96
C ASP A 217 18.49 6.77 10.64
N VAL A 218 18.96 6.60 9.40
CA VAL A 218 19.79 5.45 8.99
C VAL A 218 21.07 5.41 9.81
N GLN A 219 21.75 6.55 9.97
CA GLN A 219 22.93 6.66 10.82
C GLN A 219 22.62 6.28 12.26
N LYS A 220 21.54 6.79 12.86
CA LYS A 220 21.12 6.41 14.22
C LYS A 220 20.87 4.91 14.37
N VAL A 221 20.24 4.28 13.37
CA VAL A 221 20.02 2.82 13.36
C VAL A 221 21.34 2.07 13.25
N ASN A 222 22.26 2.50 12.38
CA ASN A 222 23.57 1.87 12.20
C ASN A 222 24.44 2.03 13.46
N THR A 223 24.48 3.22 14.07
CA THR A 223 25.15 3.44 15.35
C THR A 223 24.57 2.54 16.44
N LYS A 224 23.24 2.43 16.53
CA LYS A 224 22.59 1.50 17.48
C LYS A 224 22.89 0.04 17.19
N LYS A 225 22.97 -0.38 15.93
CA LYS A 225 23.33 -1.76 15.58
C LYS A 225 24.76 -2.08 16.04
N ASN A 226 25.68 -1.17 15.79
CA ASN A 226 27.11 -1.29 16.08
C ASN A 226 27.46 -1.11 17.57
N MET A 227 26.52 -0.64 18.39
CA MET A 227 26.69 -0.58 19.84
C MET A 227 26.81 -1.97 20.46
N SER A 228 27.69 -2.09 21.46
CA SER A 228 27.81 -3.28 22.29
C SER A 228 26.51 -3.53 23.06
N ILE A 229 26.33 -4.77 23.54
CA ILE A 229 25.14 -5.14 24.35
C ILE A 229 25.09 -4.30 25.62
N SER A 230 26.23 -4.06 26.28
CA SER A 230 26.33 -3.19 27.46
C SER A 230 25.90 -1.75 27.17
N ASP A 231 26.30 -1.19 26.03
CA ASP A 231 25.90 0.17 25.64
C ASP A 231 24.40 0.28 25.35
N LYS A 232 23.83 -0.75 24.71
CA LYS A 232 22.38 -0.83 24.45
C LYS A 232 21.58 -0.87 25.75
N ILE A 233 22.03 -1.66 26.73
CA ILE A 233 21.40 -1.77 28.05
C ILE A 233 21.50 -0.42 28.78
N MET A 234 22.68 0.19 28.83
CA MET A 234 22.88 1.47 29.52
C MET A 234 22.08 2.62 28.88
N GLN A 235 21.97 2.65 27.55
CA GLN A 235 21.12 3.61 26.84
C GLN A 235 19.63 3.38 27.16
N SER A 236 19.19 2.13 27.30
CA SER A 236 17.80 1.82 27.67
C SER A 236 17.44 2.28 29.08
N VAL A 237 18.38 2.17 30.03
CA VAL A 237 18.21 2.64 31.42
C VAL A 237 18.10 4.16 31.44
N LYS A 238 19.03 4.88 30.80
CA LYS A 238 19.00 6.36 30.72
C LYS A 238 17.70 6.87 30.07
N ASN A 239 17.23 6.22 29.00
CA ASN A 239 15.98 6.61 28.35
C ASN A 239 14.77 6.41 29.27
N ARG A 240 14.73 5.34 30.08
CA ARG A 240 13.64 5.11 31.06
C ARG A 240 13.62 6.16 32.17
N GLU A 241 14.79 6.62 32.61
CA GLU A 241 14.89 7.69 33.62
C GLU A 241 14.44 9.04 33.07
N SER A 242 14.73 9.33 31.80
CA SER A 242 14.30 10.59 31.15
C SER A 242 12.80 10.71 30.90
N ILE A 243 12.07 9.59 30.83
CA ILE A 243 10.60 9.55 30.64
C ILE A 243 9.85 9.71 31.97
N ARG A 244 10.54 9.51 33.10
CA ARG A 244 9.97 9.67 34.45
C ARG A 244 10.09 11.09 35.01
N LYS A 245 10.70 12.02 34.27
CA LYS A 245 10.71 13.46 34.54
C LYS A 245 9.73 14.16 33.62
#